data_AF-A0A4R0J3W3-F1
#
_entry.id   AF-A0A4R0J3W3-F1
#
_cell.length_a   1.000
_cell.length_b   1.000
_cell.length_c   1.000
_cell.angle_alpha   90.00
_cell.angle_beta   90.00
_cell.angle_gamma   90.00
#
_symmetry.space_group_name_H-M   'P 1'
#
loop_
_entity.id
_entity.type
_entity.pdbx_description
1 polymer ?
#
loop_
_entity_poly.entity_id
_entity_poly.type
_entity_poly.pdbx_seq_one_letter_code
_entity_poly.pdbx_strand_id
1 'polypeptide(L)'
;MRTLGIVVAVAAVLVVLGSLVWWWAGRAVERDQSKSSISWWGTRNGWRYTNGTDGLLDRFHGAPFDEGTSHDVQDLLSGSTIAGRPALLMQFSWYHTPDLPQGKETGASGLRSGVCAAAVVELPTSLPALSVRRSALGGGIDFESGRFNEAFRVECADLKFAHDVVNPRVMELLLDDPAAPTFRIEGPTLVVWRDGKVTDVKVLRELAEFAGRLLELIPAFALEGGSAGDRPISTMPPELLGEPPSGAIAFLQKLEYRGHQIERYEHVSELWQQKNWAIVVKIDVPWVWPVCVSASKALVPSGVSPRFDDEYLTGDPAYDELFATGTPQPGFAKVLFTPQFTDFLANDPRALRAMLVCKGENYRAQLCVMTHGRLADQELADTLTDLVCDVRERLPAETLTFRW
;
A
#
# COMPACT_ATOMS: atom_id res chain seq x y z
N MET A 1 18.39 29.98 40.70
CA MET A 1 19.10 29.10 39.73
C MET A 1 18.55 27.67 39.70
N ARG A 2 18.20 27.04 40.83
CA ARG A 2 17.58 25.69 40.86
C ARG A 2 16.19 25.59 40.19
N THR A 3 15.34 26.59 40.35
CA THR A 3 13.99 26.62 39.74
C THR A 3 14.03 26.83 38.22
N LEU A 4 14.94 27.66 37.74
CA LEU A 4 15.14 27.90 36.30
C LEU A 4 15.65 26.64 35.58
N GLY A 5 16.53 25.86 36.21
CA GLY A 5 17.02 24.59 35.66
C GLY A 5 15.94 23.50 35.57
N ILE A 6 14.98 23.47 36.50
CA ILE A 6 13.85 22.52 36.46
C ILE A 6 12.85 22.90 35.36
N VAL A 7 12.58 24.20 35.18
CA VAL A 7 11.68 24.67 34.10
C VAL A 7 12.28 24.40 32.72
N VAL A 8 13.60 24.61 32.54
CA VAL A 8 14.29 24.31 31.27
C VAL A 8 14.37 22.80 31.01
N ALA A 9 14.57 21.97 32.04
CA ALA A 9 14.58 20.51 31.90
C ALA A 9 13.18 19.94 31.58
N VAL A 10 12.11 20.47 32.18
CA VAL A 10 10.73 20.07 31.87
C VAL A 10 10.33 20.54 30.47
N ALA A 11 10.72 21.75 30.06
CA ALA A 11 10.50 22.22 28.68
C ALA A 11 11.29 21.39 27.65
N ALA A 12 12.54 21.01 27.95
CA ALA A 12 13.34 20.15 27.06
C ALA A 12 12.78 18.72 26.96
N VAL A 13 12.26 18.15 28.06
CA VAL A 13 11.59 16.84 28.05
C VAL A 13 10.25 16.91 27.32
N LEU A 14 9.49 18.01 27.44
CA LEU A 14 8.27 18.25 26.66
C LEU A 14 8.54 18.52 25.17
N VAL A 15 9.70 19.07 24.80
CA VAL A 15 10.12 19.23 23.38
C VAL A 15 10.66 17.92 22.80
N VAL A 16 11.27 17.05 23.61
CA VAL A 16 11.73 15.70 23.18
C VAL A 16 10.59 14.68 23.15
N LEU A 17 9.59 14.82 24.03
CA LEU A 17 8.33 14.06 23.96
C LEU A 17 7.39 14.64 22.90
N GLY A 18 7.42 15.96 22.72
CA GLY A 18 6.64 16.70 21.72
C GLY A 18 7.23 16.69 20.30
N SER A 19 8.32 15.96 20.11
CA SER A 19 8.80 15.56 18.78
C SER A 19 8.50 14.10 18.52
N LEU A 20 7.88 13.37 19.46
CA LEU A 20 7.45 11.99 19.27
C LEU A 20 6.04 11.90 18.66
N VAL A 21 5.08 12.80 18.92
CA VAL A 21 3.73 12.68 18.33
C VAL A 21 3.72 13.16 16.87
N TRP A 22 4.46 14.22 16.53
CA TRP A 22 4.74 14.60 15.14
C TRP A 22 5.51 13.49 14.38
N TRP A 23 6.38 12.77 15.09
CA TRP A 23 7.10 11.59 14.60
C TRP A 23 6.22 10.34 14.50
N TRP A 24 5.16 10.19 15.29
CA TRP A 24 4.17 9.11 15.15
C TRP A 24 3.25 9.32 13.93
N ALA A 25 2.87 10.56 13.62
CA ALA A 25 2.10 10.88 12.42
C ALA A 25 2.96 10.96 11.13
N GLY A 26 4.26 11.30 11.26
CA GLY A 26 5.17 11.54 10.12
C GLY A 26 6.20 10.44 9.82
N ARG A 27 6.68 9.63 10.79
CA ARG A 27 7.63 8.52 10.51
C ARG A 27 6.96 7.20 10.15
N ALA A 28 5.69 7.03 10.50
CA ALA A 28 4.83 6.05 9.83
C ALA A 28 4.51 6.45 8.39
N VAL A 29 5.14 7.49 7.82
CA VAL A 29 4.87 7.92 6.44
C VAL A 29 6.12 7.80 5.55
N GLU A 30 7.36 7.87 6.03
CA GLU A 30 8.53 7.74 5.13
C GLU A 30 8.85 6.29 4.70
N ARG A 31 8.71 5.32 5.60
CA ARG A 31 8.86 3.88 5.26
C ARG A 31 7.55 3.29 4.70
N ASP A 32 6.46 4.00 4.94
CA ASP A 32 5.08 3.60 4.64
C ASP A 32 4.49 4.35 3.44
N GLN A 33 5.14 5.39 2.90
CA GLN A 33 4.65 6.12 1.73
C GLN A 33 4.56 5.18 0.52
N SER A 34 5.56 4.30 0.35
CA SER A 34 5.52 3.28 -0.69
C SER A 34 4.37 2.30 -0.44
N LYS A 35 4.23 1.78 0.79
CA LYS A 35 3.15 0.84 1.16
C LYS A 35 1.76 1.46 1.03
N SER A 36 1.58 2.69 1.50
CA SER A 36 0.36 3.48 1.37
C SER A 36 0.04 3.72 -0.09
N SER A 37 1.01 4.14 -0.91
CA SER A 37 0.83 4.36 -2.36
C SER A 37 0.48 3.07 -3.10
N ILE A 38 1.13 1.95 -2.75
CA ILE A 38 0.82 0.63 -3.28
C ILE A 38 -0.58 0.19 -2.87
N SER A 39 -0.97 0.37 -1.60
CA SER A 39 -2.31 0.04 -1.10
C SER A 39 -3.39 0.87 -1.80
N TRP A 40 -3.18 2.18 -1.92
CA TRP A 40 -4.09 3.10 -2.61
C TRP A 40 -4.28 2.72 -4.07
N TRP A 41 -3.19 2.48 -4.77
CA TRP A 41 -3.25 2.03 -6.16
C TRP A 41 -3.95 0.68 -6.26
N GLY A 42 -3.55 -0.28 -5.41
CA GLY A 42 -4.09 -1.62 -5.36
C GLY A 42 -5.60 -1.61 -5.23
N THR A 43 -6.12 -1.04 -4.14
CA THR A 43 -7.56 -1.01 -3.87
C THR A 43 -8.34 -0.26 -4.96
N ARG A 44 -7.79 0.82 -5.52
CA ARG A 44 -8.42 1.55 -6.64
C ARG A 44 -8.51 0.73 -7.93
N ASN A 45 -7.63 -0.25 -8.11
CA ASN A 45 -7.59 -1.14 -9.28
C ASN A 45 -8.09 -2.56 -8.94
N GLY A 46 -8.87 -2.70 -7.86
CA GLY A 46 -9.49 -3.97 -7.47
C GLY A 46 -8.55 -4.98 -6.81
N TRP A 47 -7.32 -4.60 -6.49
CA TRP A 47 -6.37 -5.44 -5.76
C TRP A 47 -6.52 -5.26 -4.25
N ARG A 48 -6.34 -6.36 -3.52
CA ARG A 48 -6.18 -6.36 -2.05
C ARG A 48 -4.70 -6.36 -1.70
N TYR A 49 -4.28 -5.37 -0.91
CA TYR A 49 -2.90 -5.23 -0.44
C TYR A 49 -2.68 -5.83 0.95
N THR A 50 -1.62 -6.61 1.11
CA THR A 50 -1.20 -7.26 2.36
C THR A 50 0.33 -7.33 2.43
N ASN A 51 0.88 -7.74 3.59
CA ASN A 51 2.31 -8.08 3.66
C ASN A 51 2.64 -9.46 3.03
N GLY A 52 1.63 -10.25 2.66
CA GLY A 52 1.82 -11.65 2.28
C GLY A 52 2.36 -12.52 3.42
N THR A 53 2.70 -13.76 3.10
CA THR A 53 3.42 -14.67 3.99
C THR A 53 4.48 -15.42 3.19
N ASP A 54 5.59 -15.85 3.82
CA ASP A 54 6.67 -16.53 3.10
C ASP A 54 6.22 -17.89 2.53
N GLY A 55 5.29 -18.57 3.20
CA GLY A 55 4.70 -19.83 2.72
C GLY A 55 3.91 -19.68 1.42
N LEU A 56 3.63 -18.45 0.98
CA LEU A 56 3.12 -18.19 -0.37
C LEU A 56 4.09 -18.66 -1.45
N LEU A 57 5.39 -18.44 -1.23
CA LEU A 57 6.43 -18.68 -2.23
C LEU A 57 6.64 -20.18 -2.47
N ASP A 58 6.38 -21.03 -1.47
CA ASP A 58 6.44 -22.49 -1.58
C ASP A 58 5.46 -23.09 -2.60
N ARG A 59 4.49 -22.30 -3.09
CA ARG A 59 3.58 -22.72 -4.17
C ARG A 59 4.19 -22.55 -5.57
N PHE A 60 5.28 -21.82 -5.68
CA PHE A 60 5.96 -21.57 -6.94
C PHE A 60 7.33 -22.24 -6.90
N HIS A 61 7.75 -22.77 -8.03
CA HIS A 61 9.04 -23.43 -8.19
C HIS A 61 9.92 -22.63 -9.13
N GLY A 62 11.23 -22.74 -8.98
CA GLY A 62 12.28 -22.10 -9.77
C GLY A 62 12.49 -20.61 -9.50
N ALA A 63 13.60 -20.05 -10.01
CA ALA A 63 13.92 -18.62 -9.91
C ALA A 63 12.76 -17.70 -10.34
N PRO A 64 12.40 -16.64 -9.60
CA PRO A 64 13.16 -16.09 -8.48
C PRO A 64 12.83 -16.73 -7.11
N PHE A 65 11.94 -17.72 -7.06
CA PHE A 65 11.39 -18.25 -5.79
C PHE A 65 12.26 -19.32 -5.11
N ASP A 66 13.14 -19.97 -5.86
CA ASP A 66 14.09 -20.96 -5.31
C ASP A 66 15.46 -20.33 -4.99
N GLU A 67 15.57 -19.00 -5.04
CA GLU A 67 16.83 -18.32 -4.75
C GLU A 67 17.05 -18.16 -3.24
N GLY A 68 18.27 -18.43 -2.77
CA GLY A 68 18.57 -18.35 -1.33
C GLY A 68 18.05 -19.54 -0.52
N THR A 69 18.17 -19.42 0.80
CA THR A 69 17.77 -20.44 1.78
C THR A 69 16.58 -20.02 2.63
N SER A 70 16.21 -18.74 2.59
CA SER A 70 15.02 -18.21 3.24
C SER A 70 14.52 -16.98 2.48
N HIS A 71 13.23 -16.69 2.62
CA HIS A 71 12.56 -15.60 1.94
C HIS A 71 11.87 -14.65 2.93
N ASP A 72 11.53 -13.46 2.44
CA ASP A 72 10.73 -12.44 3.16
C ASP A 72 9.81 -11.73 2.17
N VAL A 73 8.52 -12.07 2.17
CA VAL A 73 7.50 -11.36 1.38
C VAL A 73 7.15 -10.05 2.08
N GLN A 74 7.25 -8.93 1.35
CA GLN A 74 7.13 -7.59 1.93
C GLN A 74 5.84 -6.88 1.53
N ASP A 75 5.39 -7.13 0.30
CA ASP A 75 4.26 -6.48 -0.34
C ASP A 75 3.56 -7.51 -1.23
N LEU A 76 2.25 -7.66 -1.08
CA LEU A 76 1.44 -8.54 -1.90
C LEU A 76 0.15 -7.84 -2.31
N LEU A 77 -0.14 -7.87 -3.60
CA LEU A 77 -1.42 -7.49 -4.19
C LEU A 77 -2.07 -8.75 -4.77
N SER A 78 -3.30 -9.01 -4.35
CA SER A 78 -4.06 -10.22 -4.72
C SER A 78 -5.52 -9.90 -5.06
N GLY A 79 -6.27 -10.89 -5.54
CA GLY A 79 -7.72 -10.79 -5.74
C GLY A 79 -8.17 -10.05 -7.00
N SER A 80 -7.25 -9.69 -7.90
CA SER A 80 -7.55 -9.09 -9.20
C SER A 80 -6.98 -9.94 -10.33
N THR A 81 -7.09 -9.43 -11.56
CA THR A 81 -6.70 -10.16 -12.78
C THR A 81 -5.74 -9.37 -13.66
N ILE A 82 -4.92 -10.09 -14.43
CA ILE A 82 -4.10 -9.57 -15.52
C ILE A 82 -4.58 -10.27 -16.80
N ALA A 83 -4.96 -9.49 -17.82
CA ALA A 83 -5.55 -10.02 -19.06
C ALA A 83 -6.71 -11.01 -18.79
N GLY A 84 -7.55 -10.71 -17.79
CA GLY A 84 -8.70 -11.55 -17.41
C GLY A 84 -8.35 -12.82 -16.62
N ARG A 85 -7.08 -13.02 -16.25
CA ARG A 85 -6.60 -14.21 -15.51
C ARG A 85 -6.25 -13.86 -14.07
N PRO A 86 -6.61 -14.68 -13.07
CA PRO A 86 -6.21 -14.48 -11.67
C PRO A 86 -4.71 -14.25 -11.56
N ALA A 87 -4.32 -13.27 -10.77
CA ALA A 87 -2.92 -12.88 -10.66
C ALA A 87 -2.54 -12.37 -9.27
N LEU A 88 -1.24 -12.35 -9.03
CA LEU A 88 -0.59 -11.75 -7.87
C LEU A 88 0.48 -10.78 -8.35
N LEU A 89 0.65 -9.66 -7.64
CA LEU A 89 1.83 -8.81 -7.75
C LEU A 89 2.51 -8.78 -6.39
N MET A 90 3.82 -8.99 -6.35
CA MET A 90 4.52 -9.08 -5.07
C MET A 90 5.93 -8.51 -5.12
N GLN A 91 6.41 -8.09 -3.95
CA GLN A 91 7.82 -7.89 -3.67
C GLN A 91 8.25 -8.87 -2.59
N PHE A 92 9.39 -9.52 -2.80
CA PHE A 92 10.01 -10.35 -1.78
C PHE A 92 11.54 -10.26 -1.83
N SER A 93 12.17 -10.76 -0.78
CA SER A 93 13.62 -10.87 -0.66
C SER A 93 14.04 -12.31 -0.43
N TRP A 94 15.29 -12.61 -0.74
CA TRP A 94 15.92 -13.85 -0.32
C TRP A 94 17.26 -13.60 0.38
N TYR A 95 17.68 -14.62 1.14
CA TYR A 95 18.88 -14.60 1.95
C TYR A 95 19.63 -15.91 1.78
N HIS A 96 20.95 -15.85 1.62
CA HIS A 96 21.83 -16.99 1.82
C HIS A 96 22.29 -17.03 3.27
N THR A 97 22.17 -18.19 3.90
CA THR A 97 22.78 -18.42 5.20
C THR A 97 24.30 -18.43 5.02
N PRO A 98 25.09 -17.62 5.74
CA PRO A 98 26.54 -17.77 5.71
C PRO A 98 26.89 -19.09 6.40
N ASP A 99 27.47 -20.04 5.65
CA ASP A 99 28.09 -21.24 6.20
C ASP A 99 29.17 -20.82 7.21
N LEU A 100 28.91 -20.93 8.52
CA LEU A 100 29.88 -20.54 9.55
C LEU A 100 30.52 -21.78 10.20
N PRO A 101 31.86 -21.89 10.22
CA PRO A 101 32.58 -22.59 11.28
C PRO A 101 32.50 -21.76 12.57
N GLN A 102 32.11 -22.38 13.67
CA GLN A 102 32.05 -21.78 15.01
C GLN A 102 33.38 -21.13 15.41
N GLY A 103 33.33 -19.91 15.95
CA GLY A 103 34.38 -19.38 16.82
C GLY A 103 34.77 -17.93 16.59
N LYS A 104 33.88 -16.99 16.92
CA LYS A 104 34.12 -15.71 17.60
C LYS A 104 32.94 -14.77 17.31
N GLU A 105 32.25 -14.42 18.39
CA GLU A 105 31.32 -13.29 18.50
C GLU A 105 30.34 -13.15 17.33
N THR A 106 29.18 -13.81 17.48
CA THR A 106 28.00 -13.66 16.63
C THR A 106 27.51 -12.20 16.66
N GLY A 107 28.04 -11.39 15.77
CA GLY A 107 27.44 -10.14 15.34
C GLY A 107 26.29 -10.44 14.38
N ALA A 108 25.12 -9.87 14.65
CA ALA A 108 23.98 -9.88 13.74
C ALA A 108 24.39 -9.36 12.35
N SER A 109 24.27 -10.16 11.29
CA SER A 109 23.86 -9.69 9.96
C SER A 109 23.78 -10.86 8.95
N GLY A 110 22.61 -11.50 8.87
CA GLY A 110 22.17 -12.16 7.65
C GLY A 110 21.89 -11.08 6.59
N LEU A 111 22.90 -10.72 5.79
CA LEU A 111 22.73 -9.74 4.72
C LEU A 111 21.71 -10.25 3.70
N ARG A 112 20.70 -9.42 3.41
CA ARG A 112 19.77 -9.59 2.30
C ARG A 112 20.56 -9.87 1.01
N SER A 113 20.36 -11.05 0.42
CA SER A 113 21.10 -11.48 -0.77
C SER A 113 20.52 -10.92 -2.05
N GLY A 114 19.19 -10.77 -2.11
CA GLY A 114 18.53 -10.10 -3.22
C GLY A 114 17.11 -9.67 -2.92
N VAL A 115 16.53 -8.98 -3.89
CA VAL A 115 15.17 -8.43 -3.88
C VAL A 115 14.58 -8.63 -5.26
N CYS A 116 13.31 -9.01 -5.32
CA CYS A 116 12.61 -9.16 -6.57
C CYS A 116 11.20 -8.60 -6.46
N ALA A 117 10.73 -8.02 -7.57
CA ALA A 117 9.34 -7.71 -7.82
C ALA A 117 8.83 -8.66 -8.90
N ALA A 118 7.69 -9.32 -8.66
CA ALA A 118 7.13 -10.33 -9.55
C ALA A 118 5.64 -10.11 -9.79
N ALA A 119 5.21 -10.37 -11.03
CA ALA A 119 3.83 -10.65 -11.40
C ALA A 119 3.68 -12.14 -11.65
N VAL A 120 2.73 -12.78 -11.00
CA VAL A 120 2.40 -14.20 -11.19
C VAL A 120 0.98 -14.30 -11.71
N VAL A 121 0.81 -14.92 -12.88
CA VAL A 121 -0.48 -15.04 -13.57
C VAL A 121 -0.84 -16.50 -13.75
N GLU A 122 -2.08 -16.84 -13.44
CA GLU A 122 -2.65 -18.17 -13.64
C GLU A 122 -2.87 -18.46 -15.13
N LEU A 123 -2.31 -19.58 -15.60
CA LEU A 123 -2.49 -20.10 -16.96
C LEU A 123 -3.62 -21.14 -16.98
N PRO A 124 -4.26 -21.37 -18.14
CA PRO A 124 -5.45 -22.22 -18.18
C PRO A 124 -5.10 -23.71 -18.06
N THR A 125 -3.86 -24.07 -18.37
CA THR A 125 -3.34 -25.43 -18.29
C THR A 125 -1.91 -25.43 -17.75
N SER A 126 -1.45 -26.60 -17.30
CA SER A 126 -0.06 -26.86 -16.92
C SER A 126 0.82 -27.02 -18.16
N LEU A 127 1.78 -26.11 -18.35
CA LEU A 127 2.64 -26.05 -19.51
C LEU A 127 4.09 -26.48 -19.20
N PRO A 128 4.88 -26.87 -20.22
CA PRO A 128 6.29 -27.16 -20.06
C PRO A 128 7.08 -25.98 -19.49
N ALA A 129 8.14 -26.27 -18.73
CA ALA A 129 9.03 -25.24 -18.21
C ALA A 129 9.75 -24.50 -19.36
N LEU A 130 9.58 -23.19 -19.41
CA LEU A 130 10.23 -22.29 -20.37
C LEU A 130 10.69 -21.03 -19.65
N SER A 131 11.99 -20.73 -19.72
CA SER A 131 12.59 -19.52 -19.12
C SER A 131 13.18 -18.63 -20.21
N VAL A 132 12.88 -17.33 -20.17
CA VAL A 132 13.43 -16.32 -21.07
C VAL A 132 14.01 -15.19 -20.24
N ARG A 133 15.33 -15.03 -20.32
CA ARG A 133 16.07 -14.02 -19.55
C ARG A 133 17.07 -13.29 -20.42
N ARG A 134 17.31 -12.02 -20.11
CA ARG A 134 18.39 -11.27 -20.74
C ARG A 134 19.74 -11.89 -20.35
N SER A 135 20.62 -12.13 -21.31
CA SER A 135 21.95 -12.68 -21.03
C SER A 135 22.92 -12.34 -22.16
N ALA A 136 24.07 -11.77 -21.81
CA ALA A 136 25.19 -11.58 -22.75
C ALA A 136 26.05 -12.86 -22.92
N LEU A 137 25.72 -13.92 -22.18
CA LEU A 137 26.35 -15.22 -22.27
C LEU A 137 25.52 -16.08 -23.22
N GLY A 138 26.14 -16.58 -24.29
CA GLY A 138 25.47 -17.47 -25.24
C GLY A 138 24.93 -18.76 -24.62
N GLY A 139 24.11 -19.47 -25.41
CA GLY A 139 23.50 -20.75 -25.06
C GLY A 139 21.97 -20.67 -24.93
N GLY A 140 21.31 -21.82 -24.96
CA GLY A 140 19.85 -21.93 -25.01
C GLY A 140 19.35 -22.36 -26.40
N ILE A 141 18.08 -22.07 -26.68
CA ILE A 141 17.44 -22.30 -27.98
C ILE A 141 17.74 -21.11 -28.90
N ASP A 142 18.21 -21.38 -30.12
CA ASP A 142 18.41 -20.36 -31.16
C ASP A 142 17.11 -20.08 -31.93
N PHE A 143 16.82 -18.79 -32.12
CA PHE A 143 15.72 -18.29 -32.94
C PHE A 143 16.22 -17.68 -34.24
N GLU A 144 15.30 -17.37 -35.17
CA GLU A 144 15.64 -16.77 -36.47
C GLU A 144 16.26 -15.37 -36.36
N SER A 145 16.08 -14.69 -35.22
CA SER A 145 16.62 -13.36 -34.97
C SER A 145 17.98 -13.44 -34.26
N GLY A 146 19.06 -13.17 -34.99
CA GLY A 146 20.42 -13.10 -34.42
C GLY A 146 20.53 -12.07 -33.30
N ARG A 147 19.94 -10.88 -33.48
CA ARG A 147 19.89 -9.82 -32.44
C ARG A 147 19.18 -10.29 -31.17
N PHE A 148 18.14 -11.12 -31.30
CA PHE A 148 17.46 -11.70 -30.15
C PHE A 148 18.36 -12.69 -29.41
N ASN A 149 18.98 -13.62 -30.14
CA ASN A 149 19.87 -14.64 -29.56
C ASN A 149 21.12 -14.04 -28.90
N GLU A 150 21.60 -12.88 -29.37
CA GLU A 150 22.69 -12.13 -28.72
C GLU A 150 22.27 -11.46 -27.40
N ALA A 151 20.99 -11.13 -27.26
CA ALA A 151 20.47 -10.35 -26.14
C ALA A 151 19.79 -11.21 -25.07
N PHE A 152 19.19 -12.33 -25.46
CA PHE A 152 18.35 -13.17 -24.62
C PHE A 152 18.75 -14.64 -24.71
N ARG A 153 18.60 -15.32 -23.58
CA ARG A 153 18.74 -16.77 -23.46
C ARG A 153 17.39 -17.39 -23.17
N VAL A 154 17.04 -18.39 -23.98
CA VAL A 154 15.80 -19.17 -23.85
C VAL A 154 16.13 -20.61 -23.47
N GLU A 155 15.53 -21.09 -22.40
CA GLU A 155 15.71 -22.46 -21.90
C GLU A 155 14.36 -23.16 -21.84
N CYS A 156 14.22 -24.24 -22.60
CA CYS A 156 13.04 -25.08 -22.61
C CYS A 156 13.41 -26.48 -23.09
N ALA A 157 12.82 -27.52 -22.51
CA ALA A 157 13.00 -28.90 -22.98
C ALA A 157 12.18 -29.20 -24.25
N ASP A 158 11.05 -28.50 -24.44
CA ASP A 158 10.18 -28.62 -25.60
C ASP A 158 10.46 -27.49 -26.59
N LEU A 159 11.21 -27.82 -27.65
CA LEU A 159 11.59 -26.86 -28.69
C LEU A 159 10.38 -26.28 -29.43
N LYS A 160 9.35 -27.10 -29.66
CA LYS A 160 8.15 -26.62 -30.36
C LYS A 160 7.41 -25.61 -29.49
N PHE A 161 7.19 -25.94 -28.23
CA PHE A 161 6.57 -25.03 -27.27
C PHE A 161 7.35 -23.71 -27.16
N ALA A 162 8.68 -23.78 -27.14
CA ALA A 162 9.52 -22.58 -27.12
C ALA A 162 9.32 -21.67 -28.32
N HIS A 163 9.23 -22.23 -29.54
CA HIS A 163 8.96 -21.45 -30.75
C HIS A 163 7.51 -20.92 -30.82
N ASP A 164 6.55 -21.68 -30.29
CA ASP A 164 5.15 -21.25 -30.25
C ASP A 164 4.95 -20.06 -29.29
N VAL A 165 5.63 -20.06 -28.14
CA VAL A 165 5.61 -18.97 -27.15
C VAL A 165 6.48 -17.78 -27.58
N VAL A 166 7.75 -18.01 -27.90
CA VAL A 166 8.72 -16.97 -28.27
C VAL A 166 8.66 -16.73 -29.78
N ASN A 167 7.50 -16.26 -30.23
CA ASN A 167 7.26 -15.92 -31.62
C ASN A 167 7.85 -14.52 -31.99
N PRO A 168 7.85 -14.11 -33.28
CA PRO A 168 8.45 -12.83 -33.69
C PRO A 168 7.94 -11.60 -32.93
N ARG A 169 6.65 -11.55 -32.56
CA ARG A 169 6.09 -10.42 -31.82
C ARG A 169 6.56 -10.39 -30.38
N VAL A 170 6.74 -11.55 -29.75
CA VAL A 170 7.32 -11.65 -28.40
C VAL A 170 8.80 -11.25 -28.43
N MET A 171 9.55 -11.65 -29.46
CA MET A 171 10.94 -11.21 -29.64
C MET A 171 11.03 -9.68 -29.80
N GLU A 172 10.16 -9.07 -30.60
CA GLU A 172 10.07 -7.61 -30.75
C GLU A 172 9.76 -6.93 -29.42
N LEU A 173 8.74 -7.38 -28.69
CA LEU A 173 8.39 -6.86 -27.36
C LEU A 173 9.58 -6.86 -26.39
N LEU A 174 10.38 -7.93 -26.39
CA LEU A 174 11.55 -8.06 -25.53
C LEU A 174 12.73 -7.18 -25.98
N LEU A 175 12.92 -7.01 -27.29
CA LEU A 175 14.00 -6.20 -27.85
C LEU A 175 13.74 -4.69 -27.74
N ASP A 176 12.46 -4.29 -27.68
CA ASP A 176 12.04 -2.89 -27.55
C ASP A 176 12.26 -2.32 -26.15
N ASP A 177 12.31 -3.17 -25.12
CA ASP A 177 12.60 -2.75 -23.74
C ASP A 177 14.01 -3.20 -23.30
N PRO A 178 14.98 -2.27 -23.16
CA PRO A 178 16.30 -2.58 -22.62
C PRO A 178 16.24 -3.16 -21.20
N ALA A 179 15.21 -2.79 -20.43
CA ALA A 179 14.92 -3.27 -19.10
C ALA A 179 13.80 -4.33 -19.09
N ALA A 180 13.60 -5.03 -20.21
CA ALA A 180 12.62 -6.11 -20.32
C ALA A 180 12.74 -7.07 -19.12
N PRO A 181 11.63 -7.36 -18.42
CA PRO A 181 11.65 -8.29 -17.31
C PRO A 181 12.00 -9.69 -17.79
N THR A 182 12.53 -10.50 -16.87
CA THR A 182 12.65 -11.94 -17.08
C THR A 182 11.27 -12.57 -16.97
N PHE A 183 10.98 -13.61 -17.75
CA PHE A 183 9.78 -14.40 -17.53
C PHE A 183 10.03 -15.90 -17.61
N ARG A 184 9.20 -16.64 -16.88
CA ARG A 184 9.13 -18.10 -16.93
C ARG A 184 7.68 -18.55 -17.03
N ILE A 185 7.45 -19.58 -17.83
CA ILE A 185 6.26 -20.42 -17.76
C ILE A 185 6.66 -21.71 -17.08
N GLU A 186 5.92 -22.12 -16.06
CA GLU A 186 6.10 -23.42 -15.42
C GLU A 186 4.78 -23.89 -14.81
N GLY A 187 4.37 -25.10 -15.20
CA GLY A 187 3.08 -25.64 -14.80
C GLY A 187 1.96 -24.65 -15.14
N PRO A 188 1.04 -24.34 -14.21
CA PRO A 188 -0.09 -23.46 -14.48
C PRO A 188 0.21 -21.98 -14.25
N THR A 189 1.48 -21.57 -14.28
CA THR A 189 1.87 -20.18 -13.94
C THR A 189 2.77 -19.55 -14.99
N LEU A 190 2.48 -18.28 -15.28
CA LEU A 190 3.40 -17.34 -15.91
C LEU A 190 3.94 -16.43 -14.82
N VAL A 191 5.26 -16.36 -14.70
CA VAL A 191 5.97 -15.51 -13.75
C VAL A 191 6.75 -14.49 -14.56
N VAL A 192 6.54 -13.21 -14.30
CA VAL A 192 7.30 -12.10 -14.89
C VAL A 192 7.94 -11.33 -13.76
N TRP A 193 9.24 -11.11 -13.78
CA TRP A 193 9.93 -10.48 -12.67
C TRP A 193 11.11 -9.60 -13.07
N ARG A 194 11.49 -8.74 -12.11
CA ARG A 194 12.70 -7.91 -12.15
C ARG A 194 13.38 -7.96 -10.80
N ASP A 195 14.71 -7.97 -10.84
CA ASP A 195 15.52 -7.79 -9.66
C ASP A 195 15.48 -6.32 -9.19
N GLY A 196 15.63 -6.14 -7.89
CA GLY A 196 15.65 -4.83 -7.24
C GLY A 196 14.40 -4.54 -6.44
N LYS A 197 14.48 -3.45 -5.68
CA LYS A 197 13.44 -3.03 -4.76
C LYS A 197 12.36 -2.21 -5.49
N VAL A 198 11.10 -2.51 -5.21
CA VAL A 198 9.95 -1.65 -5.47
C VAL A 198 10.10 -0.38 -4.65
N THR A 199 10.52 0.69 -5.32
CA THR A 199 10.60 2.03 -4.75
C THR A 199 9.30 2.82 -4.94
N ASP A 200 8.52 2.44 -5.95
CA ASP A 200 7.25 3.05 -6.33
C ASP A 200 6.33 1.98 -6.95
N VAL A 201 5.02 2.17 -6.82
CA VAL A 201 3.98 1.31 -7.39
C VAL A 201 4.08 1.16 -8.91
N LYS A 202 4.73 2.12 -9.58
CA LYS A 202 5.04 2.05 -11.01
C LYS A 202 5.71 0.73 -11.41
N VAL A 203 6.61 0.18 -10.59
CA VAL A 203 7.30 -1.08 -10.89
C VAL A 203 6.30 -2.25 -10.98
N LEU A 204 5.39 -2.38 -10.00
CA LEU A 204 4.39 -3.43 -9.99
C LEU A 204 3.39 -3.28 -11.15
N ARG A 205 3.02 -2.04 -11.48
CA ARG A 205 2.17 -1.75 -12.63
C ARG A 205 2.82 -2.14 -13.95
N GLU A 206 4.08 -1.77 -14.17
CA GLU A 206 4.82 -2.12 -15.39
C GLU A 206 4.95 -3.64 -15.56
N LEU A 207 5.18 -4.38 -14.47
CA LEU A 207 5.20 -5.84 -14.50
C LEU A 207 3.82 -6.41 -14.89
N ALA A 208 2.74 -5.88 -14.33
CA ALA A 208 1.39 -6.29 -14.66
C ALA A 208 1.04 -6.03 -16.13
N GLU A 209 1.40 -4.85 -16.64
CA GLU A 209 1.20 -4.46 -18.04
C GLU A 209 2.04 -5.31 -19.00
N PHE A 210 3.29 -5.59 -18.65
CA PHE A 210 4.14 -6.46 -19.44
C PHE A 210 3.58 -7.88 -19.50
N ALA A 211 3.18 -8.45 -18.36
CA ALA A 211 2.58 -9.78 -18.30
C ALA A 211 1.30 -9.86 -19.14
N GLY A 212 0.45 -8.81 -19.09
CA GLY A 212 -0.73 -8.69 -19.94
C GLY A 212 -0.39 -8.68 -21.43
N ARG A 213 0.54 -7.83 -21.87
CA ARG A 213 0.99 -7.77 -23.27
C ARG A 213 1.60 -9.09 -23.73
N LEU A 214 2.40 -9.74 -22.89
CA LEU A 214 2.99 -11.05 -23.21
C LEU A 214 1.91 -12.10 -23.46
N LEU A 215 0.89 -12.17 -22.59
CA LEU A 215 -0.23 -13.10 -22.74
C LEU A 215 -1.07 -12.84 -23.99
N GLU A 216 -1.22 -11.59 -24.42
CA GLU A 216 -1.90 -11.23 -25.67
C GLU A 216 -1.12 -11.66 -26.92
N LEU A 217 0.21 -11.73 -26.83
CA LEU A 217 1.09 -12.11 -27.94
C LEU A 217 1.33 -13.61 -28.05
N ILE A 218 1.12 -14.38 -26.96
CA ILE A 218 1.21 -15.83 -26.98
C ILE A 218 -0.07 -16.42 -27.59
N PRO A 219 0.02 -17.25 -28.65
CA PRO A 219 -1.15 -17.87 -29.25
C PRO A 219 -1.91 -18.75 -28.25
N ALA A 220 -3.25 -18.70 -28.28
CA ALA A 220 -4.09 -19.48 -27.36
C ALA A 220 -3.77 -20.98 -27.35
N PHE A 221 -3.49 -21.57 -28.52
CA PHE A 221 -3.14 -22.99 -28.63
C PHE A 221 -1.88 -23.37 -27.84
N ALA A 222 -0.94 -22.44 -27.66
CA ALA A 222 0.27 -22.66 -26.87
C ALA A 222 -0.06 -22.69 -25.37
N LEU A 223 -1.10 -21.98 -24.93
CA LEU A 223 -1.55 -21.92 -23.54
C LEU A 223 -2.53 -23.05 -23.16
N GLU A 224 -3.18 -23.66 -24.14
CA GLU A 224 -4.24 -24.66 -23.96
C GLU A 224 -3.77 -26.12 -24.12
N GLY A 225 -2.50 -26.34 -24.49
CA GLY A 225 -1.97 -27.67 -24.80
C GLY A 225 -1.73 -28.61 -23.61
N GLY A 226 -1.93 -28.13 -22.37
CA GLY A 226 -1.59 -28.85 -21.14
C GLY A 226 -2.76 -29.55 -20.43
N SER A 227 -2.47 -30.16 -19.28
CA SER A 227 -3.50 -30.66 -18.35
C SER A 227 -4.07 -29.53 -17.49
N ALA A 228 -5.18 -29.76 -16.77
CA ALA A 228 -5.64 -28.80 -15.77
C ALA A 228 -4.52 -28.46 -14.76
N GLY A 229 -4.44 -27.19 -14.37
CA GLY A 229 -3.48 -26.69 -13.40
C GLY A 229 -3.71 -27.27 -12.01
N ASP A 230 -2.64 -27.69 -11.32
CA ASP A 230 -2.71 -27.97 -9.89
C ASP A 230 -2.64 -26.64 -9.10
N ARG A 231 -3.32 -26.57 -7.95
CA ARG A 231 -3.21 -25.44 -7.01
C ARG A 231 -3.36 -24.04 -7.65
N PRO A 232 -4.48 -23.70 -8.30
CA PRO A 232 -4.65 -22.39 -8.93
C PRO A 232 -4.55 -21.23 -7.91
N ILE A 233 -4.25 -20.03 -8.41
CA ILE A 233 -4.24 -18.78 -7.64
C ILE A 233 -5.68 -18.43 -7.22
N SER A 234 -6.66 -18.71 -8.07
CA SER A 234 -8.09 -18.47 -7.79
C SER A 234 -8.62 -19.19 -6.54
N THR A 235 -8.00 -20.29 -6.13
CA THR A 235 -8.35 -21.05 -4.91
C THR A 235 -7.28 -20.95 -3.83
N MET A 236 -6.47 -19.89 -3.84
CA MET A 236 -5.39 -19.72 -2.87
C MET A 236 -5.97 -19.58 -1.45
N PRO A 237 -5.43 -20.34 -0.46
CA PRO A 237 -5.85 -20.20 0.93
C PRO A 237 -5.63 -18.77 1.45
N PRO A 238 -6.62 -18.16 2.13
CA PRO A 238 -6.52 -16.79 2.63
C PRO A 238 -5.32 -16.57 3.58
N GLU A 239 -4.90 -17.61 4.30
CA GLU A 239 -3.79 -17.56 5.26
C GLU A 239 -2.46 -17.25 4.57
N LEU A 240 -2.29 -17.69 3.31
CA LEU A 240 -1.09 -17.41 2.52
C LEU A 240 -1.04 -15.96 2.02
N LEU A 241 -2.21 -15.35 1.85
CA LEU A 241 -2.33 -13.96 1.41
C LEU A 241 -1.98 -12.97 2.52
N GLY A 242 -1.92 -13.40 3.78
CA GLY A 242 -1.53 -12.54 4.90
C GLY A 242 -2.53 -11.42 5.22
N GLU A 243 -2.11 -10.57 6.15
CA GLU A 243 -2.94 -9.48 6.68
C GLU A 243 -2.52 -8.11 6.11
N PRO A 244 -3.47 -7.15 5.99
CA PRO A 244 -3.14 -5.79 5.62
C PRO A 244 -2.25 -5.16 6.71
N PRO A 245 -1.15 -4.48 6.33
CA PRO A 245 -0.33 -3.75 7.29
C PRO A 245 -1.13 -2.58 7.91
N SER A 246 -0.65 -2.08 9.05
CA SER A 246 -1.15 -0.82 9.60
C SER A 246 -1.01 0.30 8.57
N GLY A 247 -1.97 1.22 8.49
CA GLY A 247 -1.97 2.33 7.54
C GLY A 247 -2.40 1.97 6.12
N ALA A 248 -2.37 0.69 5.73
CA ALA A 248 -2.82 0.26 4.41
C ALA A 248 -4.33 0.19 4.27
N ILE A 249 -4.82 0.62 3.11
CA ILE A 249 -6.23 0.52 2.78
C ILE A 249 -6.57 -0.92 2.42
N ALA A 250 -7.50 -1.49 3.17
CA ALA A 250 -8.00 -2.83 2.91
C ALA A 250 -9.16 -2.82 1.91
N PHE A 251 -10.02 -1.78 1.98
CA PHE A 251 -11.19 -1.65 1.13
C PHE A 251 -11.53 -0.18 0.88
N LEU A 252 -12.03 0.12 -0.33
CA LEU A 252 -12.39 1.46 -0.78
C LEU A 252 -13.73 1.39 -1.51
N GLN A 253 -14.67 2.23 -1.08
CA GLN A 253 -15.94 2.49 -1.74
C GLN A 253 -15.96 3.94 -2.23
N LYS A 254 -16.34 4.14 -3.48
CA LYS A 254 -16.61 5.46 -4.06
C LYS A 254 -18.10 5.60 -4.30
N LEU A 255 -18.67 6.73 -3.89
CA LEU A 255 -20.07 7.03 -4.12
C LEU A 255 -20.30 8.53 -4.29
N GLU A 256 -21.40 8.87 -4.94
CA GLU A 256 -21.93 10.24 -4.95
C GLU A 256 -23.00 10.37 -3.87
N TYR A 257 -22.88 11.38 -3.02
CA TYR A 257 -23.82 11.63 -1.93
C TYR A 257 -23.98 13.12 -1.69
N ARG A 258 -25.24 13.61 -1.63
CA ARG A 258 -25.58 15.04 -1.50
C ARG A 258 -24.82 15.97 -2.48
N GLY A 259 -24.56 15.51 -3.70
CA GLY A 259 -23.81 16.26 -4.73
C GLY A 259 -22.30 16.32 -4.50
N HIS A 260 -21.77 15.53 -3.55
CA HIS A 260 -20.35 15.38 -3.29
C HIS A 260 -19.85 14.01 -3.73
N GLN A 261 -18.62 13.97 -4.23
CA GLN A 261 -17.90 12.71 -4.46
C GLN A 261 -17.23 12.28 -3.15
N ILE A 262 -17.66 11.13 -2.64
CA ILE A 262 -17.23 10.57 -1.35
C ILE A 262 -16.31 9.38 -1.59
N GLU A 263 -15.18 9.34 -0.90
CA GLU A 263 -14.37 8.13 -0.74
C GLU A 263 -14.54 7.60 0.69
N ARG A 264 -15.08 6.39 0.85
CA ARG A 264 -15.11 5.67 2.13
C ARG A 264 -14.07 4.57 2.08
N TYR A 265 -13.20 4.47 3.07
CA TYR A 265 -12.22 3.39 3.13
C TYR A 265 -12.01 2.88 4.55
N GLU A 266 -11.60 1.62 4.67
CA GLU A 266 -11.16 1.05 5.95
C GLU A 266 -9.68 0.68 5.89
N HIS A 267 -9.01 0.87 7.02
CA HIS A 267 -7.63 0.48 7.22
C HIS A 267 -7.43 0.01 8.66
N VAL A 268 -6.37 -0.75 8.90
CA VAL A 268 -5.92 -1.01 10.26
C VAL A 268 -5.17 0.21 10.74
N SER A 269 -5.66 0.82 11.81
CA SER A 269 -5.10 1.99 12.46
C SER A 269 -4.36 1.57 13.72
N GLU A 270 -3.28 2.28 14.05
CA GLU A 270 -2.54 2.15 15.31
C GLU A 270 -2.63 3.44 16.15
N LEU A 271 -3.73 4.18 15.99
CA LEU A 271 -4.01 5.36 16.81
C LEU A 271 -4.03 4.99 18.31
N TRP A 272 -3.48 5.87 19.14
CA TRP A 272 -3.43 5.70 20.60
C TRP A 272 -2.76 4.40 21.07
N GLN A 273 -1.80 3.89 20.30
CA GLN A 273 -1.09 2.63 20.58
C GLN A 273 -2.01 1.40 20.60
N GLN A 274 -3.17 1.48 19.98
CA GLN A 274 -4.10 0.36 19.82
C GLN A 274 -4.27 0.03 18.35
N LYS A 275 -3.98 -1.22 17.99
CA LYS A 275 -4.21 -1.72 16.64
C LYS A 275 -5.69 -2.08 16.50
N ASN A 276 -6.44 -1.28 15.75
CA ASN A 276 -7.87 -1.49 15.53
C ASN A 276 -8.28 -1.08 14.12
N TRP A 277 -9.41 -1.58 13.65
CA TRP A 277 -9.97 -1.16 12.38
C TRP A 277 -10.57 0.25 12.49
N ALA A 278 -10.34 1.06 11.47
CA ALA A 278 -10.91 2.39 11.36
C ALA A 278 -11.57 2.59 10.00
N ILE A 279 -12.76 3.19 10.02
CA ILE A 279 -13.43 3.71 8.83
C ILE A 279 -13.05 5.18 8.68
N VAL A 280 -12.72 5.57 7.46
CA VAL A 280 -12.53 6.96 7.09
C VAL A 280 -13.50 7.30 5.96
N VAL A 281 -14.22 8.40 6.12
CA VAL A 281 -15.02 9.01 5.05
C VAL A 281 -14.38 10.33 4.68
N LYS A 282 -14.11 10.49 3.39
CA LYS A 282 -13.34 11.59 2.83
C LYS A 282 -14.16 12.36 1.79
N ILE A 283 -14.06 13.68 1.85
CA ILE A 283 -14.53 14.63 0.84
C ILE A 283 -13.34 15.47 0.35
N ASP A 284 -13.19 15.55 -0.97
CA ASP A 284 -12.27 16.49 -1.61
C ASP A 284 -12.83 17.91 -1.59
N VAL A 285 -11.97 18.86 -1.24
CA VAL A 285 -12.25 20.30 -1.22
C VAL A 285 -11.32 20.98 -2.22
N PRO A 286 -11.82 21.81 -3.14
CA PRO A 286 -11.03 22.42 -4.21
C PRO A 286 -10.19 23.60 -3.72
N TRP A 287 -9.43 23.41 -2.63
CA TRP A 287 -8.50 24.38 -2.05
C TRP A 287 -7.28 23.66 -1.47
N VAL A 288 -6.33 24.37 -0.84
CA VAL A 288 -5.25 23.73 -0.08
C VAL A 288 -5.36 24.16 1.38
N TRP A 289 -5.44 23.18 2.28
CA TRP A 289 -5.47 23.43 3.72
C TRP A 289 -4.20 22.93 4.38
N PRO A 290 -3.72 23.62 5.43
CA PRO A 290 -2.77 23.03 6.34
C PRO A 290 -3.44 21.91 7.14
N VAL A 291 -2.63 21.10 7.79
CA VAL A 291 -3.15 20.02 8.64
C VAL A 291 -3.82 20.60 9.88
N CYS A 292 -5.02 20.12 10.19
CA CYS A 292 -5.69 20.36 11.45
C CYS A 292 -6.50 19.12 11.83
N VAL A 293 -6.29 18.62 13.05
CA VAL A 293 -6.95 17.44 13.58
C VAL A 293 -7.76 17.86 14.79
N SER A 294 -9.02 17.42 14.86
CA SER A 294 -9.85 17.48 16.06
C SER A 294 -10.37 16.09 16.39
N ALA A 295 -9.98 15.57 17.54
CA ALA A 295 -10.37 14.24 17.99
C ALA A 295 -11.28 14.34 19.21
N SER A 296 -12.44 13.67 19.16
CA SER A 296 -13.25 13.50 20.37
C SER A 296 -12.45 12.75 21.43
N LYS A 297 -12.42 13.27 22.65
CA LYS A 297 -11.77 12.61 23.79
C LYS A 297 -12.47 11.30 24.17
N ALA A 298 -13.72 11.09 23.76
CA ALA A 298 -14.44 9.84 23.98
C ALA A 298 -13.91 8.66 23.15
N LEU A 299 -13.14 8.93 22.07
CA LEU A 299 -12.46 7.89 21.30
C LEU A 299 -11.15 7.43 21.91
N VAL A 300 -10.68 8.16 22.92
CA VAL A 300 -9.36 7.98 23.49
C VAL A 300 -9.47 6.93 24.59
N PRO A 301 -8.64 5.87 24.56
CA PRO A 301 -8.69 4.84 25.59
C PRO A 301 -8.49 5.43 26.99
N SER A 302 -9.17 4.84 27.98
CA SER A 302 -9.00 5.22 29.39
C SER A 302 -7.52 5.20 29.79
N GLY A 303 -7.04 6.31 30.37
CA GLY A 303 -5.64 6.45 30.80
C GLY A 303 -4.69 7.01 29.73
N VAL A 304 -5.16 7.22 28.49
CA VAL A 304 -4.42 7.93 27.44
C VAL A 304 -4.87 9.40 27.41
N SER A 305 -3.91 10.32 27.35
CA SER A 305 -4.22 11.75 27.15
C SER A 305 -4.05 12.10 25.67
N PRO A 306 -5.10 12.61 25.01
CA PRO A 306 -5.02 12.99 23.60
C PRO A 306 -4.38 14.36 23.47
N ARG A 307 -3.11 14.50 23.85
CA ARG A 307 -2.38 15.75 23.62
C ARG A 307 -1.69 15.68 22.27
N PHE A 308 -1.92 16.72 21.49
CA PHE A 308 -1.13 16.99 20.30
C PHE A 308 0.06 17.85 20.71
N ASP A 309 1.20 17.63 20.07
CA ASP A 309 2.39 18.46 20.35
C ASP A 309 2.12 19.93 19.97
N ASP A 310 1.37 20.13 18.89
CA ASP A 310 0.85 21.43 18.45
C ASP A 310 -0.61 21.63 18.93
N GLU A 311 -0.86 21.44 20.23
CA GLU A 311 -2.20 21.62 20.80
C GLU A 311 -2.73 23.04 20.57
N TYR A 312 -3.96 23.12 20.06
CA TYR A 312 -4.68 24.36 19.84
C TYR A 312 -5.94 24.39 20.71
N LEU A 313 -6.05 25.37 21.60
CA LEU A 313 -7.27 25.63 22.34
C LEU A 313 -8.13 26.62 21.55
N THR A 314 -9.38 26.27 21.33
CA THR A 314 -10.32 27.11 20.57
C THR A 314 -10.79 28.32 21.38
N GLY A 315 -10.74 28.21 22.71
CA GLY A 315 -11.28 29.22 23.63
C GLY A 315 -12.77 29.03 23.92
N ASP A 316 -13.40 28.00 23.35
CA ASP A 316 -14.75 27.54 23.68
C ASP A 316 -14.64 26.42 24.72
N PRO A 317 -15.03 26.65 25.99
CA PRO A 317 -14.88 25.65 27.04
C PRO A 317 -15.67 24.37 26.80
N ALA A 318 -16.86 24.45 26.17
CA ALA A 318 -17.69 23.29 25.94
C ALA A 318 -17.05 22.36 24.89
N TYR A 319 -16.47 22.95 23.86
CA TYR A 319 -15.73 22.20 22.84
C TYR A 319 -14.38 21.70 23.38
N ASP A 320 -13.57 22.56 24.01
CA ASP A 320 -12.23 22.23 24.50
C ASP A 320 -12.28 21.19 25.64
N GLU A 321 -13.43 21.02 26.32
CA GLU A 321 -13.67 19.92 27.27
C GLU A 321 -13.82 18.57 26.54
N LEU A 322 -14.54 18.53 25.43
CA LEU A 322 -14.93 17.31 24.71
C LEU A 322 -13.94 16.87 23.62
N PHE A 323 -13.21 17.82 23.03
CA PHE A 323 -12.30 17.58 21.92
C PHE A 323 -10.88 17.98 22.25
N ALA A 324 -9.92 17.27 21.67
CA ALA A 324 -8.54 17.71 21.59
C ALA A 324 -8.24 18.12 20.15
N THR A 325 -7.60 19.27 19.98
CA THR A 325 -7.29 19.82 18.65
C THR A 325 -5.79 20.04 18.50
N GLY A 326 -5.24 19.62 17.36
CA GLY A 326 -3.84 19.79 17.02
C GLY A 326 -3.66 20.43 15.64
N THR A 327 -2.81 21.44 15.53
CA THR A 327 -2.41 21.99 14.23
C THR A 327 -1.07 22.74 14.29
N PRO A 328 -0.17 22.53 13.31
CA PRO A 328 1.03 23.37 13.19
C PRO A 328 0.72 24.78 12.66
N GLN A 329 -0.53 25.06 12.27
CA GLN A 329 -0.97 26.34 11.71
C GLN A 329 -2.15 26.91 12.52
N PRO A 330 -1.91 27.49 13.71
CA PRO A 330 -2.95 28.07 14.57
C PRO A 330 -3.83 29.11 13.87
N GLY A 331 -3.28 29.83 12.89
CA GLY A 331 -4.04 30.79 12.07
C GLY A 331 -5.17 30.13 11.28
N PHE A 332 -4.97 28.91 10.78
CA PHE A 332 -6.01 28.14 10.11
C PHE A 332 -7.06 27.64 11.10
N ALA A 333 -6.64 27.08 12.24
CA ALA A 333 -7.57 26.64 13.27
C ALA A 333 -8.44 27.78 13.80
N LYS A 334 -7.89 28.99 13.96
CA LYS A 334 -8.67 30.17 14.33
C LYS A 334 -9.78 30.50 13.33
N VAL A 335 -9.53 30.26 12.04
CA VAL A 335 -10.51 30.48 10.97
C VAL A 335 -11.52 29.34 10.91
N LEU A 336 -11.08 28.10 11.15
CA LEU A 336 -11.93 26.90 11.12
C LEU A 336 -12.89 26.84 12.32
N PHE A 337 -12.40 27.05 13.53
CA PHE A 337 -13.16 26.92 14.78
C PHE A 337 -13.85 28.22 15.18
N THR A 338 -14.84 28.60 14.38
CA THR A 338 -15.79 29.66 14.75
C THR A 338 -16.73 29.18 15.87
N PRO A 339 -17.35 30.08 16.66
CA PRO A 339 -18.28 29.69 17.73
C PRO A 339 -19.44 28.82 17.24
N GLN A 340 -19.93 29.04 16.01
CA GLN A 340 -20.99 28.24 15.41
C GLN A 340 -20.52 26.82 15.07
N PHE A 341 -19.26 26.68 14.64
CA PHE A 341 -18.68 25.41 14.27
C PHE A 341 -18.29 24.58 15.50
N THR A 342 -17.72 25.21 16.54
CA THR A 342 -17.41 24.54 17.81
C THR A 342 -18.69 24.09 18.52
N ASP A 343 -19.73 24.93 18.56
CA ASP A 343 -21.03 24.59 19.14
C ASP A 343 -21.68 23.39 18.41
N PHE A 344 -21.62 23.37 17.07
CA PHE A 344 -22.10 22.22 16.30
C PHE A 344 -21.36 20.93 16.67
N LEU A 345 -20.03 20.94 16.69
CA LEU A 345 -19.24 19.74 17.01
C LEU A 345 -19.47 19.25 18.45
N ALA A 346 -19.62 20.18 19.40
CA ALA A 346 -19.86 19.86 20.82
C ALA A 346 -21.23 19.22 21.06
N ASN A 347 -22.24 19.54 20.24
CA ASN A 347 -23.62 19.08 20.43
C ASN A 347 -24.03 17.94 19.48
N ASP A 348 -23.21 17.61 18.47
CA ASP A 348 -23.53 16.53 17.53
C ASP A 348 -23.04 15.16 18.05
N PRO A 349 -23.93 14.19 18.31
CA PRO A 349 -23.54 12.88 18.86
C PRO A 349 -22.63 12.07 17.93
N ARG A 350 -22.66 12.35 16.63
CA ARG A 350 -21.78 11.71 15.64
C ARG A 350 -20.36 12.28 15.78
N ALA A 351 -20.24 13.59 15.92
CA ALA A 351 -18.95 14.27 16.09
C ALA A 351 -18.25 13.83 17.39
N LEU A 352 -19.02 13.66 18.48
CA LEU A 352 -18.51 13.13 19.76
C LEU A 352 -17.98 11.70 19.67
N ARG A 353 -18.19 11.00 18.56
CA ARG A 353 -17.68 9.65 18.31
C ARG A 353 -16.78 9.58 17.09
N ALA A 354 -16.24 10.73 16.66
CA ALA A 354 -15.40 10.81 15.48
C ALA A 354 -14.18 11.72 15.68
N MET A 355 -13.22 11.54 14.80
CA MET A 355 -12.10 12.45 14.60
C MET A 355 -12.26 13.13 13.25
N LEU A 356 -12.13 14.45 13.26
CA LEU A 356 -12.10 15.30 12.08
C LEU A 356 -10.65 15.59 11.70
N VAL A 357 -10.32 15.42 10.42
CA VAL A 357 -8.99 15.72 9.88
C VAL A 357 -9.13 16.59 8.65
N CYS A 358 -8.60 17.80 8.72
CA CYS A 358 -8.32 18.64 7.57
C CYS A 358 -6.86 18.43 7.18
N LYS A 359 -6.59 18.17 5.90
CA LYS A 359 -5.21 18.07 5.39
C LYS A 359 -5.13 18.47 3.92
N GLY A 360 -3.96 18.90 3.49
CA GLY A 360 -3.63 19.09 2.08
C GLY A 360 -2.93 17.87 1.51
N GLU A 361 -3.34 17.41 0.33
CA GLU A 361 -2.67 16.36 -0.43
C GLU A 361 -2.83 16.63 -1.93
N ASN A 362 -1.74 16.58 -2.70
CA ASN A 362 -1.75 16.81 -4.16
C ASN A 362 -2.47 18.10 -4.59
N TYR A 363 -2.20 19.22 -3.88
CA TYR A 363 -2.83 20.52 -4.14
C TYR A 363 -4.36 20.53 -3.96
N ARG A 364 -4.91 19.55 -3.25
CA ARG A 364 -6.32 19.51 -2.83
C ARG A 364 -6.43 19.35 -1.33
N ALA A 365 -7.42 19.97 -0.76
CA ALA A 365 -7.77 19.85 0.63
C ALA A 365 -8.66 18.61 0.75
N GLN A 366 -8.45 17.85 1.81
CA GLN A 366 -9.24 16.70 2.15
C GLN A 366 -9.84 16.95 3.52
N LEU A 367 -11.16 16.80 3.58
CA LEU A 367 -11.90 16.73 4.83
C LEU A 367 -12.19 15.25 5.08
N CYS A 368 -11.63 14.71 6.16
CA CYS A 368 -11.86 13.35 6.57
C CYS A 368 -12.54 13.30 7.92
N VAL A 369 -13.53 12.43 8.05
CA VAL A 369 -14.09 12.03 9.34
C VAL A 369 -13.76 10.55 9.53
N MET A 370 -13.28 10.17 10.70
CA MET A 370 -12.96 8.77 10.99
C MET A 370 -13.33 8.34 12.41
N THR A 371 -13.54 7.03 12.56
CA THR A 371 -13.78 6.38 13.85
C THR A 371 -13.38 4.91 13.79
N HIS A 372 -13.38 4.23 14.93
CA HIS A 372 -13.16 2.78 14.98
C HIS A 372 -14.37 2.04 14.40
N GLY A 373 -14.13 1.07 13.52
CA GLY A 373 -15.18 0.28 12.88
C GLY A 373 -14.76 -0.37 11.58
N ARG A 374 -15.70 -1.05 10.93
CA ARG A 374 -15.55 -1.70 9.62
C ARG A 374 -16.57 -1.15 8.64
N LEU A 375 -16.20 -0.99 7.38
CA LEU A 375 -17.13 -0.60 6.32
C LEU A 375 -18.27 -1.61 6.10
N ALA A 376 -18.12 -2.85 6.57
CA ALA A 376 -19.21 -3.81 6.65
C ALA A 376 -20.39 -3.31 7.51
N ASP A 377 -20.14 -2.43 8.49
CA ASP A 377 -21.18 -1.71 9.22
C ASP A 377 -21.66 -0.51 8.41
N GLN A 378 -22.72 -0.72 7.64
CA GLN A 378 -23.28 0.30 6.74
C GLN A 378 -23.92 1.46 7.50
N GLU A 379 -24.53 1.21 8.66
CA GLU A 379 -25.13 2.28 9.48
C GLU A 379 -24.07 3.25 9.98
N LEU A 380 -22.93 2.72 10.44
CA LEU A 380 -21.78 3.53 10.82
C LEU A 380 -21.20 4.30 9.62
N ALA A 381 -21.04 3.64 8.47
CA ALA A 381 -20.51 4.26 7.26
C ALA A 381 -21.39 5.42 6.75
N ASP A 382 -22.71 5.25 6.79
CA ASP A 382 -23.69 6.28 6.40
C ASP A 382 -23.70 7.43 7.42
N THR A 383 -23.66 7.13 8.72
CA THR A 383 -23.56 8.13 9.80
C THR A 383 -22.35 9.04 9.62
N LEU A 384 -21.18 8.47 9.33
CA LEU A 384 -19.96 9.24 9.07
C LEU A 384 -20.04 10.05 7.78
N THR A 385 -20.79 9.55 6.79
CA THR A 385 -20.98 10.26 5.52
C THR A 385 -21.87 11.47 5.66
N ASP A 386 -22.96 11.34 6.41
CA ASP A 386 -23.79 12.49 6.77
C ASP A 386 -22.97 13.50 7.57
N LEU A 387 -22.19 13.04 8.56
CA LEU A 387 -21.36 13.93 9.37
C LEU A 387 -20.35 14.72 8.52
N VAL A 388 -19.60 14.07 7.62
CA VAL A 388 -18.61 14.80 6.80
C VAL A 388 -19.27 15.79 5.85
N CYS A 389 -20.47 15.50 5.33
CA CYS A 389 -21.23 16.45 4.52
C CYS A 389 -21.71 17.64 5.36
N ASP A 390 -22.28 17.36 6.54
CA ASP A 390 -22.77 18.41 7.45
C ASP A 390 -21.62 19.31 7.93
N VAL A 391 -20.44 18.74 8.17
CA VAL A 391 -19.21 19.50 8.44
C VAL A 391 -18.85 20.35 7.24
N ARG A 392 -18.79 19.75 6.04
CA ARG A 392 -18.42 20.44 4.79
C ARG A 392 -19.31 21.66 4.51
N GLU A 393 -20.61 21.53 4.72
CA GLU A 393 -21.61 22.59 4.54
C GLU A 393 -21.48 23.71 5.58
N ARG A 394 -20.96 23.41 6.77
CA ARG A 394 -20.79 24.35 7.89
C ARG A 394 -19.40 24.97 7.96
N LEU A 395 -18.51 24.65 7.02
CA LEU A 395 -17.18 25.24 7.00
C LEU A 395 -17.27 26.75 6.78
N PRO A 396 -16.54 27.56 7.57
CA PRO A 396 -16.46 29.00 7.36
C PRO A 396 -15.90 29.32 5.97
N ALA A 397 -16.48 30.30 5.28
CA ALA A 397 -16.06 30.67 3.92
C ALA A 397 -14.58 31.09 3.86
N GLU A 398 -14.08 31.67 4.95
CA GLU A 398 -12.70 32.09 5.12
C GLU A 398 -11.71 30.92 5.02
N THR A 399 -12.12 29.69 5.37
CA THR A 399 -11.29 28.49 5.20
C THR A 399 -10.97 28.22 3.72
N LEU A 400 -11.86 28.60 2.80
CA LEU A 400 -11.66 28.44 1.35
C LEU A 400 -10.77 29.50 0.74
N THR A 401 -10.48 30.58 1.48
CA THR A 401 -9.61 31.67 1.03
C THR A 401 -8.29 31.75 1.79
N PHE A 402 -8.12 30.89 2.80
CA PHE A 402 -6.94 30.88 3.66
C PHE A 402 -5.67 30.64 2.83
N ARG A 403 -4.65 31.47 3.08
CA ARG A 403 -3.32 31.37 2.48
C ARG A 403 -2.30 31.29 3.60
N TRP A 404 -1.37 30.33 3.52
CA TRP A 404 -0.33 30.09 4.50
C TRP A 404 1.02 29.89 3.84
#